data_AF-A0AAD9RUS7-F1
#
_entry.id   AF-A0AAD9RUS7-F1
#
_cell.length_a   1.000
_cell.length_b   1.000
_cell.length_c   1.000
_cell.angle_alpha   90.00
_cell.angle_beta   90.00
_cell.angle_gamma   90.00
#
_symmetry.space_group_name_H-M   'P 1'
#
loop_
_entity.id
_entity.type
_entity.pdbx_description
1 polymer ?
#
loop_
_entity_poly.entity_id
_entity_poly.type
_entity_poly.pdbx_seq_one_letter_code
_entity_poly.pdbx_strand_id
1 'polypeptide(L)' 'MFRLLKAGCVNQLSDTINIRWLATMSELFNKIPDVDIDDSGKFKYILLNVHDKTNDASKTIVRGYKRAEWHGE' A
#
# COMPACT_ATOMS: atom_id res chain seq x y z
N MET A 1 53.99 22.02 -1.56
CA MET A 1 53.02 21.23 -0.77
C MET A 1 51.78 22.09 -0.59
N PHE A 2 50.70 21.78 -1.29
CA PHE A 2 49.57 22.68 -1.48
C PHE A 2 48.67 22.77 -0.23
N ARG A 3 48.48 24.00 0.25
CA ARG A 3 47.54 24.37 1.31
C ARG A 3 46.21 24.68 0.62
N LEU A 4 45.20 23.82 0.78
CA LEU A 4 43.84 24.12 0.34
C LEU A 4 43.01 24.61 1.54
N LEU A 5 42.58 25.86 1.47
CA LEU A 5 41.55 26.45 2.31
C LEU A 5 40.24 25.70 2.08
N LYS A 6 39.62 25.16 3.14
CA LYS A 6 38.23 24.69 3.09
C LYS A 6 37.32 25.89 2.87
N ALA A 7 36.76 25.98 1.67
CA ALA A 7 35.65 26.86 1.35
C ALA A 7 34.32 26.14 1.64
N GLY A 8 33.29 26.92 1.93
CA GLY A 8 31.91 26.51 1.71
C GLY A 8 31.08 26.28 2.96
N CYS A 9 30.56 27.37 3.51
CA CYS A 9 29.25 27.38 4.14
C CYS A 9 28.21 26.84 3.13
N VAL A 10 27.53 25.75 3.47
CA VAL A 10 26.18 25.47 2.96
C VAL A 10 25.36 25.00 4.14
N ASN A 11 24.60 25.93 4.70
CA ASN A 11 23.51 25.61 5.60
C ASN A 11 22.45 24.90 4.76
N GLN A 12 22.19 23.62 5.01
CA GLN A 12 20.91 23.03 4.68
C GLN A 12 20.46 22.28 5.92
N LEU A 13 19.50 22.88 6.62
CA LEU A 13 18.74 22.28 7.69
C LEU A 13 18.33 20.88 7.21
N SER A 14 18.77 19.85 7.94
CA SER A 14 18.30 18.50 7.73
C SER A 14 16.85 18.44 8.21
N ASP A 15 15.95 19.04 7.44
CA ASP A 15 14.53 18.73 7.50
C ASP A 15 14.43 17.27 7.14
N THR A 16 14.47 16.44 8.17
CA THR A 16 14.30 15.00 8.11
C THR A 16 12.82 14.78 7.84
N ILE A 17 12.38 15.13 6.63
CA ILE A 17 11.04 14.82 6.16
C ILE A 17 10.98 13.30 6.20
N ASN A 18 10.14 12.79 7.10
CA ASN A 18 9.97 11.37 7.37
C ASN A 18 9.28 10.73 6.15
N ILE A 19 10.04 10.48 5.09
CA ILE A 19 9.56 9.93 3.80
C ILE A 19 9.04 8.50 3.90
N ARG A 20 9.09 7.86 5.08
CA ARG A 20 8.48 6.54 5.31
C ARG A 20 7.00 6.53 4.96
N TRP A 21 6.30 7.65 5.18
CA TRP A 21 4.86 7.72 4.95
C TRP A 21 4.46 7.64 3.47
N LEU A 22 5.36 8.00 2.54
CA LEU A 22 5.11 7.94 1.10
C LEU A 22 5.46 6.58 0.48
N ALA A 23 6.29 5.76 1.14
CA ALA A 23 6.66 4.42 0.67
C ALA A 23 5.65 3.32 1.09
N THR A 24 4.75 3.61 2.04
CA THR A 24 3.97 2.55 2.71
C THR A 24 2.72 2.10 1.92
N MET A 25 2.20 2.91 0.99
CA MET A 25 0.90 2.63 0.35
C MET A 25 0.96 1.49 -0.69
N SER A 26 2.05 1.36 -1.47
CA SER A 26 2.17 0.25 -2.45
C SER A 26 2.45 -1.09 -1.76
N GLU A 27 3.16 -1.10 -0.63
CA GLU A 27 3.40 -2.30 0.16
C GLU A 27 2.10 -2.86 0.75
N LEU A 28 1.13 -2.01 1.10
CA LEU A 28 -0.16 -2.45 1.63
C LEU A 28 -1.02 -3.12 0.56
N PHE A 29 -0.97 -2.65 -0.69
CA PHE A 29 -1.70 -3.26 -1.81
C PHE A 29 -1.27 -4.72 -2.04
N ASN A 30 0.04 -4.98 -1.90
CA ASN A 30 0.61 -6.33 -1.99
C ASN A 30 0.26 -7.24 -0.80
N LYS A 31 -0.06 -6.67 0.37
CA LYS A 31 -0.44 -7.44 1.57
C LYS A 31 -1.88 -7.95 1.54
N ILE A 32 -2.73 -7.40 0.68
CA ILE A 32 -4.12 -7.86 0.56
C ILE A 32 -4.11 -9.27 -0.02
N PRO A 33 -4.74 -10.28 0.59
CA PRO A 33 -4.80 -11.62 0.00
C PRO A 33 -5.74 -11.64 -1.20
N ASP A 34 -5.41 -12.39 -2.25
CA ASP A 34 -6.22 -12.41 -3.47
C ASP A 34 -7.53 -13.20 -3.27
N VAL A 35 -7.49 -14.24 -2.43
CA VAL A 35 -8.67 -15.04 -2.05
C VAL A 35 -8.73 -15.10 -0.53
N ASP A 36 -9.88 -14.75 0.02
CA ASP A 36 -10.18 -14.89 1.45
C ASP A 36 -11.67 -15.24 1.58
N ILE A 37 -11.91 -16.52 1.84
CA ILE A 37 -13.24 -17.15 1.87
C ILE A 37 -13.34 -18.10 3.07
N ASP A 38 -14.55 -18.28 3.59
CA ASP A 38 -14.77 -19.29 4.65
C ASP A 38 -14.62 -20.73 4.09
N ASP A 39 -13.98 -21.62 4.85
CA ASP A 39 -13.58 -22.96 4.37
C ASP A 39 -14.72 -23.95 4.07
N SER A 40 -15.95 -23.67 4.50
CA SER A 40 -17.06 -24.64 4.40
C SER A 40 -18.42 -23.96 4.26
N GLY A 41 -19.48 -24.70 3.90
CA GLY A 41 -20.85 -24.18 3.87
C GLY A 41 -21.24 -23.44 2.58
N LYS A 42 -22.49 -22.97 2.52
CA LYS A 42 -23.04 -22.22 1.38
C LYS A 42 -23.19 -20.76 1.77
N PHE A 43 -22.50 -19.89 1.06
CA PHE A 43 -22.50 -18.45 1.33
C PHE A 43 -22.32 -17.66 0.03
N LYS A 44 -22.53 -16.35 0.14
CA LYS A 44 -22.40 -15.38 -0.96
C LYS A 44 -20.94 -14.92 -1.05
N TYR A 45 -20.49 -14.61 -2.27
CA TYR A 45 -19.19 -14.00 -2.51
C TYR A 45 -19.30 -12.83 -3.48
N ILE A 46 -18.34 -11.92 -3.40
CA ILE A 46 -18.16 -10.80 -4.32
C ILE A 46 -16.77 -10.85 -4.95
N LEU A 47 -16.71 -10.37 -6.20
CA LEU A 47 -15.48 -10.06 -6.89
C LEU A 47 -15.25 -8.56 -6.76
N LEU A 48 -14.08 -8.15 -6.26
CA LEU A 48 -13.73 -6.74 -6.07
C LEU A 48 -12.50 -6.42 -6.90
N ASN A 49 -12.53 -5.32 -7.64
CA ASN A 49 -11.34 -4.75 -8.25
C ASN A 49 -10.79 -3.67 -7.33
N VAL A 50 -9.66 -3.96 -6.71
CA VAL A 50 -8.92 -3.00 -5.87
C VAL A 50 -7.99 -2.21 -6.78
N HIS A 51 -8.10 -0.89 -6.74
CA HIS A 51 -7.28 0.02 -7.52
C HIS A 51 -6.35 0.80 -6.58
N ASP A 52 -5.05 0.74 -6.86
CA ASP A 52 -4.07 1.65 -6.28
C ASP A 52 -4.05 2.95 -7.09
N LYS A 53 -4.48 4.05 -6.46
CA LYS A 53 -4.53 5.36 -7.09
C LYS A 53 -3.15 5.91 -7.45
N THR A 54 -2.09 5.42 -6.80
CA THR A 54 -0.73 5.95 -6.98
C THR A 54 0.02 5.27 -8.11
N ASN A 55 -0.14 3.96 -8.28
CA ASN A 55 0.61 3.18 -9.27
C ASN A 55 -0.22 2.73 -10.48
N ASP A 56 -1.51 3.12 -10.53
CA ASP A 56 -2.49 2.62 -11.52
C ASP A 56 -2.57 1.08 -11.57
N ALA A 57 -2.09 0.44 -10.50
CA ALA A 57 -2.12 -1.00 -10.35
C ALA A 57 -3.52 -1.40 -9.92
N SER A 58 -4.06 -2.42 -10.56
CA SER A 58 -5.35 -2.99 -10.18
C SER A 58 -5.22 -4.48 -10.00
N LYS A 59 -5.98 -5.01 -9.03
CA LYS A 59 -6.06 -6.45 -8.82
C LYS A 59 -7.46 -6.86 -8.41
N THR A 60 -7.85 -8.03 -8.90
CA THR A 60 -9.14 -8.62 -8.58
C THR A 60 -8.98 -9.53 -7.37
N ILE A 61 -9.81 -9.32 -6.35
CA ILE A 61 -9.84 -10.15 -5.16
C ILE A 61 -11.22 -10.80 -4.99
N VAL A 62 -11.21 -11.99 -4.39
CA VAL A 62 -12.41 -12.76 -4.04
C VAL A 62 -12.60 -12.68 -2.53
N ARG A 63 -13.81 -12.29 -2.11
CA ARG A 63 -14.22 -12.26 -0.71
C ARG A 63 -15.59 -12.93 -0.54
N GLY A 64 -15.71 -13.81 0.44
CA GLY A 64 -16.96 -14.51 0.73
C GLY A 64 -17.00 -15.07 2.13
N TYR A 65 -17.94 -14.59 2.94
CA TYR A 65 -18.08 -15.00 4.34
C TYR A 65 -19.51 -15.45 4.61
N LYS A 66 -19.70 -16.48 5.45
CA LYS A 66 -21.03 -16.95 5.88
C LYS A 66 -21.83 -15.88 6.59
N ARG A 67 -21.15 -15.00 7.33
CA ARG A 67 -21.77 -13.88 8.06
C ARG A 67 -22.28 -12.77 7.14
N ALA A 68 -21.89 -12.75 5.87
CA ALA A 68 -22.33 -11.75 4.91
C ALA A 68 -23.65 -12.20 4.27
N GLU A 69 -24.76 -11.73 4.83
CA GLU A 69 -26.10 -12.03 4.32
C GLU A 69 -26.37 -11.34 2.96
N TRP A 70 -25.74 -10.19 2.74
CA TRP A 70 -25.94 -9.33 1.57
C TRP A 70 -24.61 -9.02 0.89
N HIS A 71 -24.65 -8.82 -0.43
CA HIS A 71 -23.47 -8.53 -1.25
C HIS A 71 -23.03 -7.05 -1.18
N GLY A 72 -23.93 -6.15 -0.78
CA GLY A 72 -23.73 -4.71 -0.69
C GLY A 72 -25.07 -3.97 -0.84
N GLU A 73 -25.17 -2.77 -0.26
CA GLU A 73 -26.15 -1.74 -0.66
C GLU A 73 -25.49 -0.74 -1.61
#